data_AF-A0A6M8Y9F3-F1
#
_entry.id   AF-A0A6M8Y9F3-F1
#
_cell.length_a   1.000
_cell.length_b   1.000
_cell.length_c   1.000
_cell.angle_alpha   90.00
_cell.angle_beta   90.00
_cell.angle_gamma   90.00
#
_symmetry.space_group_name_H-M   'P 1'
#
loop_
_entity.id
_entity.type
_entity.pdbx_description
1 polymer ?
#
loop_
_entity_poly.entity_id
_entity_poly.type
_entity_poly.pdbx_seq_one_letter_code
_entity_poly.pdbx_strand_id
1 'polypeptide(L)'
;MYNYRGMFSTDSYSTVRGVDKLIPLDVDLPGCPPKPEAVIDAITKLRKKIAREIYKDQIRPQQGNRCFTTNHKFFVVRSTHTGNYDQELLYPP
;
A
#
# COMPACT_ATOMS: atom_id res chain seq x y z
N MET A 1 -11.87 -3.72 14.00
CA MET A 1 -12.40 -2.35 13.77
C MET A 1 -11.47 -1.70 12.78
N TYR A 2 -11.68 -2.00 11.49
CA TYR A 2 -10.62 -1.86 10.50
C TYR A 2 -10.60 -0.46 9.86
N ASN A 3 -9.46 -0.07 9.29
CA ASN A 3 -9.19 1.23 8.65
C ASN A 3 -10.06 1.56 7.41
N TYR A 4 -11.07 0.74 7.07
CA TYR A 4 -11.95 0.94 5.92
C TYR A 4 -13.01 2.04 6.11
N ARG A 5 -13.01 2.76 7.23
CA ARG A 5 -14.04 3.74 7.58
C ARG A 5 -13.53 5.18 7.55
N GLY A 6 -12.65 5.49 6.59
CA GLY A 6 -12.21 6.84 6.27
C GLY A 6 -13.16 7.55 5.29
N MET A 7 -12.99 8.86 5.11
CA MET A 7 -13.86 9.70 4.27
C MET A 7 -13.94 9.26 2.80
N PHE A 8 -12.93 8.53 2.30
CA PHE A 8 -12.84 8.06 0.91
C PHE A 8 -13.13 6.56 0.76
N SER A 9 -13.97 5.98 1.63
CA SER A 9 -14.28 4.55 1.56
C SER A 9 -15.59 4.21 0.85
N THR A 10 -16.50 5.17 0.67
CA THR A 10 -17.82 4.94 0.06
C THR A 10 -17.85 5.31 -1.42
N ASP A 11 -17.31 6.47 -1.82
CA ASP A 11 -17.65 7.10 -3.13
C ASP A 11 -16.46 7.42 -4.06
N SER A 12 -15.34 6.73 -3.92
CA SER A 12 -14.15 6.95 -4.76
C SER A 12 -13.77 5.72 -5.58
N TYR A 13 -13.59 5.93 -6.89
CA TYR A 13 -13.29 4.89 -7.89
C TYR A 13 -11.81 4.53 -7.98
N SER A 14 -10.92 5.43 -7.54
CA SER A 14 -9.47 5.31 -7.68
C SER A 14 -8.73 4.99 -6.37
N THR A 15 -9.42 5.01 -5.23
CA THR A 15 -8.77 4.79 -3.93
C THR A 15 -8.84 3.34 -3.51
N VAL A 16 -7.72 2.81 -3.00
CA VAL A 16 -7.73 1.50 -2.36
C VAL A 16 -8.31 1.62 -0.96
N ARG A 17 -9.34 0.81 -0.67
CA ARG A 17 -10.00 0.74 0.64
C ARG A 17 -9.12 0.01 1.65
N GLY A 18 -8.17 0.74 2.25
CA GLY A 18 -7.26 0.26 3.29
C GLY A 18 -5.96 -0.35 2.74
N VAL A 19 -4.84 -0.09 3.42
CA VAL A 19 -3.49 -0.54 3.01
C VAL A 19 -3.28 -2.03 3.24
N ASP A 20 -4.02 -2.63 4.17
CA ASP A 20 -3.98 -4.07 4.52
C ASP A 20 -4.20 -5.00 3.32
N LYS A 21 -4.84 -4.50 2.25
CA LYS A 21 -5.05 -5.26 1.01
C LYS A 21 -3.80 -5.40 0.14
N LEU A 22 -2.82 -4.50 0.30
CA LEU A 22 -1.58 -4.53 -0.47
C LEU A 22 -0.45 -5.15 0.35
N ILE A 23 -0.34 -4.76 1.62
CA ILE A 23 0.78 -5.10 2.49
C ILE A 23 0.21 -5.55 3.83
N PRO A 24 0.68 -6.68 4.39
CA PRO A 24 0.24 -7.12 5.71
C PRO A 24 0.61 -6.07 6.76
N LEU A 25 -0.37 -5.63 7.53
CA LEU A 25 -0.18 -4.60 8.55
C LEU A 25 -0.04 -5.22 9.94
N ASP A 26 0.98 -4.80 10.70
CA ASP A 26 1.27 -5.37 12.01
C ASP A 26 0.44 -4.79 13.16
N VAL A 27 0.11 -3.49 13.07
CA VAL A 27 -0.62 -2.72 14.09
C VAL A 27 -1.50 -1.68 13.39
N ASP A 28 -2.79 -1.68 13.74
CA ASP A 28 -3.77 -0.68 13.28
C ASP A 28 -3.89 0.48 14.26
N LEU A 29 -3.88 1.72 13.74
CA LEU A 29 -4.09 2.94 14.51
C LEU A 29 -5.35 3.68 14.02
N PRO A 30 -6.49 3.56 14.71
CA PRO A 30 -7.70 4.28 14.32
C PRO A 30 -7.59 5.77 14.69
N GLY A 31 -7.83 6.66 13.72
CA GLY A 31 -7.92 8.10 13.96
C GLY A 31 -7.91 8.91 12.64
N CYS A 32 -8.52 10.08 12.64
CA CYS A 32 -8.55 10.98 11.48
C CYS A 32 -8.54 12.45 11.91
N PRO A 33 -7.36 13.06 12.14
CA PRO A 33 -6.04 12.44 12.33
C PRO A 33 -5.92 11.82 13.74
N PRO A 34 -5.08 10.79 13.94
CA PRO A 34 -4.86 10.22 15.27
C PRO A 34 -4.15 11.23 16.17
N LYS A 35 -4.53 11.23 17.45
CA LYS A 35 -3.84 12.03 18.47
C LYS A 35 -2.38 11.56 18.66
N PRO A 36 -1.44 12.44 19.00
CA PRO A 36 -0.04 12.08 19.16
C PRO A 36 0.20 10.99 20.21
N GLU A 37 -0.60 10.93 21.27
CA GLU A 37 -0.50 9.89 22.30
C GLU A 37 -0.83 8.50 21.73
N ALA A 38 -1.79 8.42 20.80
CA ALA A 38 -2.19 7.18 20.17
C ALA A 38 -1.09 6.62 19.24
N VAL A 39 -0.30 7.51 18.61
CA VAL A 39 0.88 7.12 17.81
C VAL A 39 1.96 6.50 18.71
N ILE A 40 2.22 7.10 19.86
CA ILE A 40 3.21 6.60 20.83
C ILE A 40 2.77 5.22 21.39
N ASP A 41 1.47 5.05 21.66
CA ASP A 41 0.92 3.76 22.07
C ASP A 41 1.06 2.69 20.97
N ALA A 42 0.83 3.04 19.70
CA ALA A 42 1.03 2.11 18.57
C ALA A 42 2.48 1.64 18.47
N ILE A 43 3.45 2.54 18.63
CA ILE A 43 4.89 2.20 18.65
C ILE A 43 5.19 1.27 19.83
N THR A 44 4.61 1.54 21.00
CA THR A 44 4.79 0.71 22.19
C THR A 44 4.19 -0.68 22.02
N LYS A 45 3.02 -0.79 21.36
CA LYS A 45 2.40 -2.06 20.97
C LYS A 45 3.26 -2.84 19.98
N LEU A 46 3.86 -2.16 18.99
CA LEU A 46 4.78 -2.79 18.04
C LEU A 46 6.00 -3.37 18.76
N ARG A 47 6.62 -2.60 19.68
CA ARG A 47 7.75 -3.09 20.49
C ARG A 47 7.37 -4.32 21.32
N LYS A 48 6.17 -4.33 21.91
CA LYS A 48 5.66 -5.50 22.66
C LYS A 48 5.42 -6.70 21.74
N LYS A 49 5.00 -6.50 20.48
CA LYS A 49 4.82 -7.58 19.49
C LYS A 49 6.16 -8.21 19.14
N ILE A 50 7.17 -7.40 18.82
CA ILE A 50 8.53 -7.85 18.51
C ILE A 50 9.15 -8.60 19.70
N ALA A 51 8.97 -8.10 20.92
CA ALA A 51 9.49 -8.77 22.12
C ALA A 51 8.82 -10.14 22.40
N ARG A 52 7.60 -10.37 21.90
CA ARG A 52 6.88 -11.65 22.01
C ARG A 52 7.24 -12.62 20.89
N GLU A 53 7.75 -12.15 19.76
CA GLU A 53 8.28 -12.98 18.67
C GLU A 53 9.62 -13.61 19.09
N ILE A 54 9.56 -14.57 20.02
CA ILE A 54 10.73 -15.32 20.48
C ILE A 54 10.87 -16.56 19.60
N TYR A 55 11.75 -16.41 18.59
CA TYR A 55 12.49 -17.45 17.85
C TYR A 55 11.75 -18.54 17.06
N LYS A 56 10.46 -18.82 17.31
CA LYS A 56 9.74 -19.92 16.63
C LYS A 56 9.16 -19.58 15.25
N ASP A 57 9.10 -18.30 14.86
CA ASP A 57 8.57 -17.85 13.56
C ASP A 57 9.64 -17.55 12.50
N GLN A 58 10.82 -18.18 12.59
CA GLN A 58 11.83 -18.06 11.53
C GLN A 58 11.37 -18.57 10.15
N ILE A 59 10.17 -19.16 10.07
CA ILE A 59 9.43 -19.30 8.81
C ILE A 59 8.87 -17.93 8.44
N ARG A 60 9.75 -16.97 8.08
CA ARG A 60 9.32 -15.87 7.22
C ARG A 60 8.65 -16.54 6.01
N PRO A 61 7.44 -16.15 5.59
CA PRO A 61 6.93 -16.59 4.31
C PRO A 61 7.90 -16.05 3.26
N GLN A 62 8.85 -16.89 2.85
CA GLN A 62 9.68 -16.63 1.70
C GLN A 62 8.67 -16.42 0.57
N GLN A 63 8.67 -15.23 -0.02
CA GLN A 63 7.81 -14.97 -1.18
C GLN A 63 8.19 -15.98 -2.24
N GLY A 64 7.40 -17.06 -2.33
CA GLY A 64 7.61 -18.11 -3.30
C GLY A 64 7.43 -17.49 -4.67
N ASN A 65 8.46 -17.61 -5.50
CA ASN A 65 8.44 -17.26 -6.90
C ASN A 65 7.51 -18.21 -7.68
N ARG A 66 6.20 -18.00 -7.54
CA ARG A 66 5.17 -18.66 -8.33
C ARG A 66 5.08 -17.96 -9.68
N CYS A 67 5.80 -18.47 -10.68
CA CYS A 67 5.74 -17.97 -12.04
C CYS A 67 4.65 -18.70 -12.82
N PHE A 68 3.67 -17.95 -13.33
CA PHE A 68 2.67 -18.44 -14.28
C PHE A 68 2.83 -17.66 -15.58
N THR A 69 3.06 -18.36 -16.69
CA THR A 69 3.15 -17.75 -18.02
C THR A 69 1.82 -17.95 -18.76
N THR A 70 1.15 -16.86 -19.09
CA THR A 70 -0.09 -16.89 -19.88
C THR A 70 0.11 -16.10 -21.17
N ASN A 71 -0.14 -16.74 -22.32
CA ASN A 71 -0.18 -16.05 -23.61
C ASN A 71 -1.39 -15.09 -23.64
N HIS A 72 -1.17 -13.85 -24.05
CA HIS A 72 -2.22 -12.83 -24.15
C HIS A 72 -2.24 -12.23 -25.56
N LYS A 73 -3.42 -11.75 -25.99
CA LYS A 73 -3.62 -11.06 -27.27
C LYS A 73 -3.86 -9.56 -27.06
N PHE A 74 -3.10 -8.94 -26.17
CA PHE A 74 -3.13 -7.49 -25.99
C PHE A 74 -2.37 -6.81 -27.11
N PHE A 75 -2.84 -5.63 -27.51
CA PHE A 75 -2.15 -4.79 -28.47
C PHE A 75 -1.06 -3.99 -27.77
N VAL A 76 0.13 -3.92 -28.38
CA VAL A 76 1.24 -3.11 -27.86
C VAL A 76 0.98 -1.65 -28.21
N VAL A 77 0.81 -0.80 -27.19
CA VAL A 77 0.60 0.65 -27.33
C VAL A 77 1.89 1.38 -26.92
N ARG A 78 2.20 2.51 -27.59
CA ARG A 78 3.37 3.35 -27.25
C ARG A 78 3.14 4.03 -25.89
N SER A 79 4.23 4.29 -25.15
CA SER A 79 4.17 5.01 -23.86
C SER A 79 3.52 6.38 -24.04
N THR A 80 2.58 6.71 -23.16
CA THR A 80 1.96 8.05 -23.08
C THR A 80 2.83 9.06 -22.35
N HIS A 81 3.84 8.62 -21.60
CA HIS A 81 4.78 9.49 -20.89
C HIS A 81 6.08 9.57 -21.68
N THR A 82 6.14 10.49 -22.65
CA THR A 82 7.29 10.65 -23.57
C THR A 82 8.41 11.51 -22.96
N GLY A 83 8.23 12.00 -21.72
CA GLY A 83 9.23 12.84 -21.02
C GLY A 83 9.40 14.23 -21.64
N ASN A 84 8.55 14.58 -22.59
CA ASN A 84 8.65 15.79 -23.38
C ASN A 84 7.75 16.92 -22.86
N TYR A 85 7.84 17.19 -21.56
CA TYR A 85 7.03 18.22 -20.93
C TYR A 85 7.51 19.63 -21.32
N ASP A 86 8.78 19.77 -21.69
CA ASP A 86 9.40 21.05 -22.01
C ASP A 86 9.18 21.49 -23.48
N GLN A 87 9.10 20.56 -24.45
CA GLN A 87 8.89 20.94 -25.86
C GLN A 87 7.41 21.22 -26.19
N GLU A 88 6.44 20.71 -25.41
CA GLU A 88 5.01 21.01 -25.58
C GLU A 88 4.62 22.44 -25.12
N LEU A 89 5.40 23.05 -24.22
CA LEU A 89 5.16 24.43 -23.76
C LEU A 89 5.64 25.50 -24.76
N LEU A 90 6.55 25.14 -25.66
CA LEU A 90 7.17 26.08 -26.60
C LEU A 90 6.38 26.28 -27.90
N TYR A 91 5.31 25.50 -28.11
CA TYR A 91 4.41 25.68 -29.25
C TYR A 91 2.98 25.21 -28.90
N PRO A 92 2.17 26.05 -28.22
CA PRO A 92 0.73 25.82 -28.17
C PRO A 92 0.11 26.08 -29.57
N PRO A 93 -0.99 25.39 -29.93
CA PRO A 93 -1.68 25.56 -31.22
C PRO A 93 -2.35 26.93 -31.37
#